data_AF-A0A2E1XB04-F1
#
_entry.id   AF-A0A2E1XB04-F1
#
_cell.length_a   1.000
_cell.length_b   1.000
_cell.length_c   1.000
_cell.angle_alpha   90.00
_cell.angle_beta   90.00
_cell.angle_gamma   90.00
#
_symmetry.space_group_name_H-M   'P 1'
#
loop_
_entity.id
_entity.type
_entity.pdbx_description
1 polymer ?
#
loop_
_entity_poly.entity_id
_entity_poly.type
_entity_poly.pdbx_seq_one_letter_code
_entity_poly.pdbx_strand_id
1 'polypeptide(L)'
;MGLRIFSVMGEALNFGGRRMETIARVSWLPLILSMLASLAAVFAMLSVIAGRLITLADVPTFLGAQNLVARNAATGFQNDPAAMWAITLASLAAQTLLTASFMAPLIRYAGLGEKPAPGVLHAPFGPDELRYVVSSFFGLFFVGVMVFGPLAAASFYTLKYVAEALGQTLAVFPDPESLHTIEVTKASEQLAEAGRSWIYTRAIPLSGALPAALLFWGILFFHFAPKNRPKAHPVGKMFLRALTTFFVAAGLMLTAYFFFAEMVLTEFRSNMTFLGILSAVGGQFTAVDFSGFLNAFEFLLESPSGRLIFFSIAAFFIVNYLSLRLFPYPGVAVCRKSLALGNTLAVSRGWNILRLWVIVTAISVLLIVIQVVVLNQFLLSYILPRVLGLLYQATAVSTKLVNSGETAEWVRPLFVWVWNLTKIGINIVWSFFSFGVVAGLYGRLYRESEKAR
;
A
#
# COMPACT_ATOMS: atom_id res chain seq x y z
N MET A 1 -11.39 -14.48 24.59
CA MET A 1 -12.50 -13.63 24.07
C MET A 1 -12.24 -13.34 22.59
N GLY A 2 -13.21 -12.79 21.84
CA GLY A 2 -13.00 -12.34 20.46
C GLY A 2 -12.77 -10.83 20.39
N LEU A 3 -12.02 -10.35 19.38
CA LEU A 3 -11.78 -8.92 19.16
C LEU A 3 -13.12 -8.15 19.08
N ARG A 4 -13.26 -7.05 19.81
CA ARG A 4 -14.46 -6.20 19.79
C ARG A 4 -14.14 -4.95 18.96
N ILE A 5 -14.65 -4.89 17.72
CA ILE A 5 -14.28 -3.88 16.71
C ILE A 5 -14.28 -2.45 17.28
N PHE A 6 -15.43 -1.98 17.77
CA PHE A 6 -15.57 -0.64 18.36
C PHE A 6 -14.68 -0.40 19.58
N SER A 7 -14.42 -1.42 20.41
CA SER A 7 -13.53 -1.28 21.57
C SER A 7 -12.08 -1.12 21.16
N VAL A 8 -11.62 -1.86 20.13
CA VAL A 8 -10.23 -1.78 19.64
C VAL A 8 -10.02 -0.46 18.89
N MET A 9 -10.94 -0.07 18.01
CA MET A 9 -10.90 1.21 17.31
C MET A 9 -10.96 2.40 18.28
N GLY A 10 -11.91 2.39 19.21
CA GLY A 10 -12.06 3.47 20.20
C GLY A 10 -10.84 3.61 21.11
N GLU A 11 -10.19 2.51 21.50
CA GLU A 11 -8.96 2.56 22.30
C GLU A 11 -7.76 3.07 21.51
N ALA A 12 -7.62 2.67 20.23
CA ALA A 12 -6.58 3.20 19.34
C ALA A 12 -6.74 4.71 19.10
N LEU A 13 -7.95 5.17 18.78
CA LEU A 13 -8.29 6.59 18.60
C LEU A 13 -8.10 7.40 19.90
N ASN A 14 -8.55 6.88 21.04
CA ASN A 14 -8.36 7.51 22.35
C ASN A 14 -6.88 7.59 22.75
N PHE A 15 -6.05 6.60 22.42
CA PHE A 15 -4.61 6.70 22.64
C PHE A 15 -3.99 7.81 21.78
N GLY A 16 -4.31 7.85 20.48
CA GLY A 16 -3.89 8.93 19.58
C GLY A 16 -4.25 10.31 20.10
N GLY A 17 -5.51 10.55 20.49
CA GLY A 17 -5.97 11.85 20.97
C GLY A 17 -5.51 12.21 22.39
N ARG A 18 -5.68 11.33 23.37
CA ARG A 18 -5.44 11.63 24.80
C ARG A 18 -3.95 11.67 25.16
N ARG A 19 -3.06 11.10 24.34
CA ARG A 19 -1.62 11.05 24.61
C ARG A 19 -0.78 11.95 23.71
N MET A 20 -1.41 12.91 23.00
CA MET A 20 -0.74 13.80 22.04
C MET A 20 0.54 14.46 22.56
N GLU A 21 0.57 14.94 23.81
CA GLU A 21 1.78 15.51 24.42
C GLU A 21 2.94 14.49 24.48
N THR A 22 2.66 13.27 24.97
CA THR A 22 3.65 12.19 25.05
C THR A 22 4.07 11.71 23.67
N ILE A 23 3.14 11.63 22.71
CA ILE A 23 3.42 11.25 21.33
C ILE A 23 4.33 12.29 20.67
N ALA A 24 3.95 13.56 20.69
CA ALA A 24 4.73 14.66 20.14
C ALA A 24 6.15 14.68 20.72
N ARG A 25 6.28 14.58 22.05
CA ARG A 25 7.58 14.54 22.75
C ARG A 25 8.52 13.44 22.27
N VAL A 26 7.99 12.25 21.94
CA VAL A 26 8.77 11.08 21.53
C VAL A 26 9.01 11.05 20.01
N SER A 27 8.09 11.62 19.22
CA SER A 27 8.13 11.49 17.75
C SER A 27 8.63 12.73 17.00
N TRP A 28 8.62 13.94 17.59
CA TRP A 28 8.91 15.17 16.84
C TRP A 28 10.28 15.17 16.14
N LEU A 29 11.36 14.82 16.85
CA LEU A 29 12.71 14.83 16.28
C LEU A 29 12.88 13.74 15.22
N PRO A 30 12.58 12.45 15.50
CA PRO A 30 12.61 11.41 14.47
C PRO A 30 11.73 11.71 13.25
N LEU A 31 10.56 12.33 13.44
CA LEU A 31 9.65 12.68 12.35
C LEU A 31 10.19 13.82 11.48
N ILE A 32 10.77 14.86 12.07
CA ILE A 32 11.45 15.93 11.31
C ILE A 32 12.66 15.36 10.55
N LEU A 33 13.47 14.52 11.19
CA LEU A 33 14.59 13.85 10.52
C LEU A 33 14.11 12.92 9.39
N SER A 34 12.97 12.26 9.55
CA SER A 34 12.32 11.43 8.52
C SER A 34 11.87 12.28 7.32
N MET A 35 11.28 13.45 7.56
CA MET A 35 10.93 14.40 6.49
C MET A 35 12.17 14.92 5.76
N LEU A 36 13.23 15.29 6.48
CA LEU A 36 14.50 15.73 5.90
C LEU A 36 15.19 14.62 5.10
N ALA A 37 15.20 13.38 5.59
CA ALA A 37 15.74 12.23 4.87
C ALA A 37 14.93 11.90 3.60
N SER A 38 13.61 12.07 3.62
CA SER A 38 12.76 11.93 2.44
C SER A 38 13.04 13.04 1.41
N LEU A 39 13.19 14.29 1.87
CA LEU A 39 13.55 15.43 1.04
C LEU A 39 14.91 15.20 0.36
N ALA A 40 15.93 14.86 1.14
CA ALA A 40 17.28 14.59 0.63
C ALA A 40 17.30 13.45 -0.38
N ALA A 41 16.59 12.34 -0.13
CA ALA A 41 16.54 11.21 -1.05
C ALA A 41 15.90 11.56 -2.40
N VAL A 42 14.81 12.34 -2.41
CA VAL A 42 14.15 12.78 -3.66
C VAL A 42 15.07 13.70 -4.46
N PHE A 43 15.73 14.68 -3.84
CA PHE A 43 16.67 15.56 -4.54
C PHE A 43 17.95 14.84 -4.98
N ALA A 44 18.42 13.84 -4.23
CA ALA A 44 19.53 12.98 -4.66
C ALA A 44 19.14 12.13 -5.89
N MET A 45 17.95 11.52 -5.92
CA MET A 45 17.44 10.79 -7.09
C MET A 45 17.32 11.70 -8.31
N LEU A 46 16.78 12.92 -8.16
CA LEU A 46 16.75 13.89 -9.25
C LEU A 46 18.15 14.28 -9.74
N SER A 47 19.12 14.37 -8.83
CA SER A 47 20.49 14.72 -9.20
C SER A 47 21.17 13.63 -10.03
N VAL A 48 20.92 12.36 -9.70
CA VAL A 48 21.35 11.20 -10.51
C VAL A 48 20.65 11.20 -11.87
N ILE A 49 19.32 11.34 -11.89
CA ILE A 49 18.52 11.37 -13.13
C ILE A 49 18.96 12.50 -14.07
N ALA A 50 19.31 13.68 -13.53
CA ALA A 50 19.71 14.85 -14.31
C ALA A 50 21.21 14.92 -14.63
N GLY A 51 22.04 14.00 -14.09
CA GLY A 51 23.50 14.04 -14.24
C GLY A 51 24.17 15.27 -13.62
N ARG A 52 23.47 16.03 -12.78
CA ARG A 52 23.96 17.26 -12.12
C ARG A 52 23.26 17.45 -10.77
N LEU A 53 23.86 18.21 -9.87
CA LEU A 53 23.19 18.56 -8.61
C LEU A 53 21.90 19.35 -8.89
N ILE A 54 20.78 18.84 -8.38
CA ILE A 54 19.46 19.48 -8.38
C ILE A 54 19.15 19.94 -6.95
N THR A 55 18.72 21.19 -6.81
CA THR A 55 18.47 21.84 -5.52
C THR A 55 17.08 22.48 -5.46
N LEU A 56 16.73 23.06 -4.30
CA LEU A 56 15.51 23.86 -4.14
C LEU A 56 15.48 25.11 -5.03
N ALA A 57 16.61 25.55 -5.59
CA ALA A 57 16.65 26.62 -6.59
C ALA A 57 16.14 26.15 -7.97
N ASP A 58 16.39 24.89 -8.33
CA ASP A 58 15.92 24.27 -9.57
C ASP A 58 14.45 23.85 -9.48
N VAL A 59 14.06 23.26 -8.34
CA VAL A 59 12.70 22.75 -8.11
C VAL A 59 12.18 23.29 -6.77
N PRO A 60 11.41 24.38 -6.76
CA PRO A 60 11.05 25.10 -5.53
C PRO A 60 10.00 24.39 -4.66
N THR A 61 9.50 23.21 -5.05
CA THR A 61 8.51 22.46 -4.27
C THR A 61 8.85 20.97 -4.19
N PHE A 62 8.73 20.40 -2.99
CA PHE A 62 8.97 18.98 -2.75
C PHE A 62 8.01 18.06 -3.54
N LEU A 63 6.74 18.46 -3.68
CA LEU A 63 5.77 17.72 -4.49
C LEU A 63 6.13 17.74 -5.99
N GLY A 64 6.62 18.88 -6.50
CA GLY A 64 7.16 18.95 -7.86
C GLY A 64 8.35 18.02 -8.04
N ALA A 65 9.27 17.99 -7.06
CA ALA A 65 10.42 17.09 -7.07
C ALA A 65 10.02 15.61 -7.05
N GLN A 66 9.07 15.22 -6.18
CA GLN A 66 8.52 13.86 -6.14
C GLN A 66 7.89 13.44 -7.48
N ASN A 67 7.10 14.31 -8.09
CA ASN A 67 6.48 14.03 -9.40
C ASN A 67 7.51 13.87 -10.53
N LEU A 68 8.61 14.65 -10.49
CA LEU A 68 9.71 14.52 -11.44
C LEU A 68 10.50 13.22 -11.23
N VAL A 69 10.72 12.77 -9.99
CA VAL A 69 11.29 11.44 -9.73
C VAL A 69 10.34 10.36 -10.25
N ALA A 70 9.05 10.40 -9.88
CA ALA A 70 8.08 9.38 -10.28
C ALA A 70 7.98 9.19 -11.81
N ARG A 71 8.06 10.29 -12.58
CA ARG A 71 8.04 10.25 -14.05
C ARG A 71 9.33 9.72 -14.68
N ASN A 72 10.49 10.01 -14.08
CA ASN A 72 11.81 9.73 -14.68
C ASN A 72 12.59 8.62 -13.97
N ALA A 73 12.01 7.97 -12.95
CA ALA A 73 12.67 6.93 -12.16
C ALA A 73 13.15 5.77 -13.03
N ALA A 74 12.36 5.33 -14.02
CA ALA A 74 12.75 4.28 -14.96
C ALA A 74 14.05 4.62 -15.70
N THR A 75 14.17 5.85 -16.22
CA THR A 75 15.39 6.36 -16.87
C THR A 75 16.57 6.40 -15.91
N GLY A 76 16.35 6.83 -14.66
CA GLY A 76 17.38 6.81 -13.61
C GLY A 76 17.90 5.41 -13.32
N PHE A 77 16.99 4.44 -13.11
CA PHE A 77 17.34 3.04 -12.85
C PHE A 77 17.96 2.32 -14.05
N GLN A 78 17.77 2.81 -15.27
CA GLN A 78 18.44 2.30 -16.48
C GLN A 78 19.86 2.87 -16.63
N ASN A 79 20.02 4.19 -16.43
CA ASN A 79 21.28 4.88 -16.69
C ASN A 79 22.29 4.73 -15.53
N ASP A 80 21.82 4.77 -14.28
CA ASP A 80 22.64 4.55 -13.09
C ASP A 80 21.87 3.73 -12.03
N PRO A 81 21.72 2.41 -12.26
CA PRO A 81 21.07 1.52 -11.31
C PRO A 81 21.75 1.51 -9.94
N ALA A 82 23.08 1.65 -9.89
CA ALA A 82 23.85 1.52 -8.66
C ALA A 82 23.58 2.69 -7.70
N ALA A 83 23.64 3.93 -8.18
CA ALA A 83 23.34 5.10 -7.38
C ALA A 83 21.85 5.14 -6.99
N MET A 84 20.94 4.81 -7.91
CA MET A 84 19.50 4.78 -7.62
C MET A 84 19.13 3.74 -6.54
N TRP A 85 19.70 2.53 -6.59
CA TRP A 85 19.52 1.54 -5.53
C TRP A 85 20.18 1.97 -4.22
N ALA A 86 21.38 2.54 -4.25
CA ALA A 86 22.06 3.02 -3.04
C ALA A 86 21.24 4.10 -2.31
N ILE A 87 20.71 5.10 -3.03
CA ILE A 87 19.86 6.15 -2.46
C ILE A 87 18.54 5.55 -1.93
N THR A 88 17.92 4.64 -2.68
CA THR A 88 16.68 3.96 -2.27
C THR A 88 16.88 3.19 -0.96
N LEU A 89 17.93 2.36 -0.87
CA LEU A 89 18.23 1.55 0.30
C LEU A 89 18.65 2.40 1.49
N ALA A 90 19.47 3.43 1.29
CA ALA A 90 19.87 4.36 2.35
C ALA A 90 18.66 5.13 2.91
N SER A 91 17.76 5.60 2.04
CA SER A 91 16.51 6.24 2.46
C SER A 91 15.62 5.27 3.24
N LEU A 92 15.41 4.06 2.74
CA LEU A 92 14.56 3.04 3.37
C LEU A 92 15.13 2.62 4.75
N ALA A 93 16.44 2.47 4.86
CA ALA A 93 17.12 2.22 6.13
C ALA A 93 16.92 3.40 7.11
N ALA A 94 17.21 4.64 6.69
CA ALA A 94 17.02 5.82 7.53
C ALA A 94 15.57 5.97 8.02
N GLN A 95 14.59 5.83 7.12
CA GLN A 95 13.17 5.86 7.46
C GLN A 95 12.78 4.77 8.45
N THR A 96 13.31 3.55 8.29
CA THR A 96 13.00 2.42 9.16
C THR A 96 13.57 2.62 10.56
N LEU A 97 14.82 3.09 10.67
CA LEU A 97 15.47 3.38 11.96
C LEU A 97 14.79 4.55 12.69
N LEU A 98 14.46 5.63 11.97
CA LEU A 98 13.75 6.79 12.52
C LEU A 98 12.31 6.44 12.91
N THR A 99 11.62 5.59 12.15
CA THR A 99 10.29 5.10 12.53
C THR A 99 10.36 4.24 13.79
N ALA A 100 11.36 3.36 13.89
CA ALA A 100 11.53 2.49 15.04
C ALA A 100 11.77 3.26 16.34
N SER A 101 12.59 4.32 16.31
CA SER A 101 12.98 5.09 17.51
C SER A 101 11.83 5.81 18.21
N PHE A 102 10.71 6.07 17.53
CA PHE A 102 9.47 6.52 18.19
C PHE A 102 8.37 5.45 18.26
N MET A 103 8.26 4.55 17.28
CA MET A 103 7.20 3.52 17.30
C MET A 103 7.42 2.50 18.42
N ALA A 104 8.64 2.02 18.66
CA ALA A 104 8.90 1.04 19.72
C ALA A 104 8.52 1.58 21.13
N PRO A 105 8.98 2.77 21.59
CA PRO A 105 8.55 3.31 22.88
C PRO A 105 7.05 3.64 22.93
N LEU A 106 6.43 4.11 21.85
CA LEU A 106 4.98 4.36 21.83
C LEU A 106 4.16 3.06 21.90
N ILE A 107 4.60 1.99 21.26
CA ILE A 107 4.01 0.65 21.36
C ILE A 107 4.11 0.12 22.80
N ARG A 108 5.27 0.29 23.46
CA ARG A 108 5.43 -0.11 24.87
C ARG A 108 4.55 0.72 25.80
N TYR A 109 4.47 2.03 25.59
CA TYR A 109 3.56 2.88 26.36
C TYR A 109 2.09 2.49 26.13
N ALA A 110 1.70 2.22 24.88
CA ALA A 110 0.36 1.77 24.53
C ALA A 110 0.02 0.38 25.06
N GLY A 111 0.99 -0.55 25.11
CA GLY A 111 0.82 -1.96 25.42
C GLY A 111 1.00 -2.33 26.90
N LEU A 112 2.07 -1.84 27.51
CA LEU A 112 2.52 -2.13 28.88
C LEU A 112 2.27 -0.96 29.86
N GLY A 113 2.01 0.25 29.37
CA GLY A 113 1.90 1.45 30.20
C GLY A 113 3.24 2.07 30.61
N GLU A 114 4.37 1.51 30.15
CA GLU A 114 5.72 2.02 30.38
C GLU A 114 5.85 3.43 29.78
N LYS A 115 5.96 4.45 30.64
CA LYS A 115 6.11 5.84 30.18
C LYS A 115 7.48 6.03 29.50
N PRO A 116 7.54 6.66 28.31
CA PRO A 116 8.80 7.02 27.67
C PRO A 116 9.65 7.94 28.55
N ALA A 117 10.97 7.87 28.41
CA ALA A 117 11.89 8.64 29.25
C ALA A 117 11.70 10.16 29.06
N PRO A 118 11.84 10.96 30.13
CA PRO A 118 11.66 12.40 30.04
C PRO A 118 12.84 13.08 29.33
N GLY A 119 12.64 13.55 28.09
CA GLY A 119 13.57 14.43 27.38
C GLY A 119 12.87 15.27 26.32
N VAL A 120 13.57 16.26 25.74
CA VAL A 120 13.15 16.95 24.50
C VAL A 120 13.81 16.26 23.31
N LEU A 121 15.13 16.07 23.36
CA LEU A 121 15.86 15.25 22.39
C LEU A 121 15.72 13.77 22.78
N HIS A 122 14.78 13.07 22.15
CA HIS A 122 14.59 11.63 22.36
C HIS A 122 14.52 10.91 21.02
N ALA A 123 15.58 10.15 20.71
CA ALA A 123 15.67 9.24 19.58
C ALA A 123 16.39 7.96 20.06
N PRO A 124 15.77 7.17 20.97
CA PRO A 124 16.38 5.96 21.48
C PRO A 124 16.58 4.97 20.33
N PHE A 125 17.70 4.26 20.34
CA PHE A 125 17.91 3.13 19.45
C PHE A 125 18.64 2.02 20.20
N GLY A 126 17.96 0.90 20.42
CA GLY A 126 18.46 -0.22 21.19
C GLY A 126 17.72 -1.51 20.88
N PRO A 127 17.71 -2.48 21.82
CA PRO A 127 17.18 -3.81 21.56
C PRO A 127 15.68 -3.85 21.20
N ASP A 128 14.87 -2.90 21.67
CA ASP A 128 13.43 -2.89 21.42
C ASP A 128 13.09 -2.27 20.05
N GLU A 129 13.84 -1.26 19.63
CA GLU A 129 13.79 -0.68 18.30
C GLU A 129 14.28 -1.69 17.26
N LEU A 130 15.40 -2.39 17.53
CA LEU A 130 15.87 -3.50 16.70
C LEU A 130 14.83 -4.62 16.59
N ARG A 131 14.11 -4.97 17.67
CA ARG A 131 12.99 -5.92 17.60
C ARG A 131 11.86 -5.41 16.71
N TYR A 132 11.48 -4.13 16.80
CA TYR A 132 10.49 -3.53 15.90
C TYR A 132 10.93 -3.63 14.43
N VAL A 133 12.19 -3.27 14.14
CA VAL A 133 12.78 -3.33 12.80
C VAL A 133 12.78 -4.77 12.26
N VAL A 134 13.36 -5.72 12.99
CA VAL A 134 13.48 -7.13 12.57
C VAL A 134 12.11 -7.80 12.43
N SER A 135 11.16 -7.55 13.33
CA SER A 135 9.81 -8.13 13.23
C SER A 135 8.99 -7.53 12.07
N SER A 136 9.15 -6.23 11.80
CA SER A 136 8.52 -5.57 10.65
C SER A 136 9.14 -6.04 9.33
N PHE A 137 10.46 -6.15 9.26
CA PHE A 137 11.15 -6.75 8.11
C PHE A 137 10.80 -8.21 7.92
N PHE A 138 10.67 -9.02 8.98
CA PHE A 138 10.23 -10.41 8.84
C PHE A 138 8.81 -10.49 8.28
N GLY A 139 7.89 -9.63 8.73
CA GLY A 139 6.54 -9.51 8.16
C GLY A 139 6.58 -9.15 6.67
N LEU A 140 7.33 -8.10 6.31
CA LEU A 140 7.44 -7.61 4.95
C LEU A 140 8.20 -8.57 4.02
N PHE A 141 9.26 -9.23 4.50
CA PHE A 141 10.04 -10.23 3.76
C PHE A 141 9.25 -11.51 3.54
N PHE A 142 8.50 -11.99 4.55
CA PHE A 142 7.66 -13.17 4.39
C PHE A 142 6.57 -12.92 3.34
N VAL A 143 5.94 -11.74 3.36
CA VAL A 143 4.98 -11.32 2.33
C VAL A 143 5.66 -11.05 0.97
N GLY A 144 6.85 -10.44 0.99
CA GLY A 144 7.63 -10.09 -0.20
C GLY A 144 8.12 -11.30 -0.97
N VAL A 145 8.86 -12.19 -0.31
CA VAL A 145 9.49 -13.36 -0.96
C VAL A 145 8.48 -14.48 -1.20
N MET A 146 7.60 -14.79 -0.26
CA MET A 146 6.66 -15.92 -0.43
C MET A 146 5.44 -15.57 -1.29
N VAL A 147 5.21 -14.29 -1.61
CA VAL A 147 4.02 -13.86 -2.36
C VAL A 147 4.35 -12.89 -3.50
N PHE A 148 5.00 -11.75 -3.22
CA PHE A 148 5.33 -10.80 -4.29
C PHE A 148 6.40 -11.32 -5.26
N GLY A 149 7.37 -12.13 -4.83
CA GLY A 149 8.37 -12.74 -5.71
C GLY A 149 7.74 -13.66 -6.77
N PRO A 150 6.99 -14.71 -6.36
CA PRO A 150 6.23 -15.56 -7.28
C PRO A 150 5.23 -14.78 -8.14
N LEU A 151 4.55 -13.78 -7.56
CA LEU A 151 3.65 -12.91 -8.33
C LEU A 151 4.39 -12.13 -9.42
N ALA A 152 5.46 -11.43 -9.05
CA ALA A 152 6.20 -10.56 -9.98
C ALA A 152 6.79 -11.39 -11.12
N ALA A 153 7.35 -12.56 -10.81
CA ALA A 153 7.81 -13.51 -11.82
C ALA A 153 6.66 -13.99 -12.72
N ALA A 154 5.53 -14.44 -12.13
CA ALA A 154 4.41 -14.95 -12.91
C ALA A 154 3.75 -13.89 -13.79
N SER A 155 3.56 -12.67 -13.27
CA SER A 155 3.08 -11.51 -14.03
C SER A 155 4.06 -11.09 -15.12
N PHE A 156 5.38 -11.07 -14.84
CA PHE A 156 6.43 -10.80 -15.82
C PHE A 156 6.40 -11.77 -17.00
N TYR A 157 6.47 -13.08 -16.73
CA TYR A 157 6.42 -14.11 -17.78
C TYR A 157 5.11 -14.05 -18.55
N THR A 158 4.00 -13.79 -17.85
CA THR A 158 2.70 -13.64 -18.49
C THR A 158 2.67 -12.44 -19.43
N LEU A 159 3.07 -11.24 -18.98
CA LEU A 159 3.07 -10.03 -19.81
C LEU A 159 3.97 -10.17 -21.05
N LYS A 160 5.10 -10.87 -20.92
CA LYS A 160 5.96 -11.24 -22.04
C LYS A 160 5.17 -12.01 -23.11
N TYR A 161 4.46 -13.07 -22.72
CA TYR A 161 3.61 -13.84 -23.64
C TYR A 161 2.35 -13.08 -24.13
N VAL A 162 1.75 -12.18 -23.33
CA VAL A 162 0.67 -11.27 -23.81
C VAL A 162 1.19 -10.44 -24.99
N ALA A 163 2.32 -9.78 -24.78
CA ALA A 163 2.90 -8.84 -25.74
C ALA A 163 3.40 -9.55 -27.01
N GLU A 164 3.98 -10.74 -26.86
CA GLU A 164 4.40 -11.58 -27.97
C GLU A 164 3.21 -12.06 -28.80
N ALA A 165 2.13 -12.56 -28.17
CA ALA A 165 0.93 -13.03 -28.88
C ALA A 165 0.14 -11.89 -29.55
N LEU A 166 -0.02 -10.73 -28.90
CA LEU A 166 -0.68 -9.56 -29.49
C LEU A 166 0.20 -8.81 -30.51
N GLY A 167 1.51 -9.05 -30.47
CA GLY A 167 2.48 -8.54 -31.45
C GLY A 167 2.51 -9.34 -32.75
N GLN A 168 1.89 -10.52 -32.81
CA GLN A 168 1.82 -11.33 -34.03
C GLN A 168 0.91 -10.66 -35.08
N THR A 169 1.49 -10.41 -36.24
CA THR A 169 0.80 -10.02 -37.46
C THR A 169 0.14 -11.24 -38.09
N LEU A 170 -1.18 -11.20 -38.28
CA LEU A 170 -1.93 -12.26 -38.95
C LEU A 170 -2.24 -11.81 -40.38
N ALA A 171 -2.03 -12.72 -41.34
CA ALA A 171 -2.55 -12.58 -42.69
C ALA A 171 -4.04 -12.99 -42.67
N VAL A 172 -4.92 -12.03 -42.96
CA VAL A 172 -6.37 -12.19 -42.99
C VAL A 172 -6.86 -12.02 -44.41
N PHE A 173 -7.78 -12.86 -44.84
CA PHE A 173 -8.55 -12.67 -46.06
C PHE A 173 -9.87 -12.01 -45.66
N PRO A 174 -10.07 -10.70 -45.92
CA PRO A 174 -11.27 -9.99 -45.48
C PRO A 174 -12.53 -10.40 -46.28
N ASP A 175 -12.34 -11.03 -47.44
CA ASP A 175 -13.41 -11.54 -48.29
C ASP A 175 -13.25 -13.08 -48.45
N PRO A 176 -14.18 -13.92 -47.94
CA PRO A 176 -14.03 -15.38 -47.91
C PRO A 176 -13.85 -16.05 -49.28
N GLU A 177 -14.26 -15.37 -50.36
CA GLU A 177 -14.19 -15.89 -51.73
C GLU A 177 -13.00 -15.35 -52.54
N SER A 178 -12.16 -14.48 -51.97
CA SER A 178 -11.01 -13.87 -52.66
C SER A 178 -9.66 -14.26 -52.05
N LEU A 179 -8.89 -15.07 -52.78
CA LEU A 179 -7.49 -15.37 -52.47
C LEU A 179 -6.52 -14.21 -52.80
N HIS A 180 -7.01 -13.11 -53.39
CA HIS A 180 -6.16 -12.04 -53.94
C HIS A 180 -5.99 -10.83 -53.01
N THR A 181 -6.77 -10.76 -51.93
CA THR A 181 -6.72 -9.71 -50.91
C THR A 181 -6.24 -10.29 -49.59
N ILE A 182 -4.95 -10.07 -49.29
CA ILE A 182 -4.35 -10.41 -48.00
C ILE A 182 -4.14 -9.11 -47.23
N GLU A 183 -4.83 -8.94 -46.12
CA GLU A 183 -4.62 -7.84 -45.19
C GLU A 183 -3.81 -8.31 -43.98
N VAL A 184 -2.76 -7.56 -43.63
CA VAL A 184 -1.89 -7.90 -42.50
C VAL A 184 -2.36 -7.11 -41.28
N THR A 185 -3.34 -7.67 -40.57
CA THR A 185 -3.91 -7.08 -39.34
C THR A 185 -3.21 -7.64 -38.10
N LYS A 186 -3.24 -6.93 -36.97
CA LYS A 186 -2.84 -7.53 -35.69
C LYS A 186 -3.98 -8.38 -35.13
N ALA A 187 -3.63 -9.46 -34.44
CA ALA A 187 -4.61 -10.31 -33.75
C ALA A 187 -5.56 -9.54 -32.81
N SER A 188 -5.12 -8.39 -32.27
CA SER A 188 -5.93 -7.48 -31.46
C SER A 188 -7.06 -6.76 -32.21
N GLU A 189 -6.87 -6.47 -33.50
CA GLU A 189 -7.80 -5.66 -34.31
C GLU A 189 -8.96 -6.55 -34.79
N GLN A 190 -8.64 -7.70 -35.39
CA GLN A 190 -9.62 -8.71 -35.84
C GLN A 190 -10.55 -9.21 -34.72
N LEU A 191 -10.04 -9.32 -33.48
CA LEU A 191 -10.83 -9.71 -32.30
C LEU A 191 -11.76 -8.61 -31.78
N ALA A 192 -11.47 -7.33 -32.07
CA ALA A 192 -12.34 -6.21 -31.72
C ALA A 192 -13.54 -6.14 -32.67
N GLU A 193 -13.31 -6.33 -33.97
CA GLU A 193 -14.34 -6.33 -35.02
C GLU A 193 -15.33 -7.49 -34.86
N ALA A 194 -14.86 -8.67 -34.47
CA ALA A 194 -15.70 -9.84 -34.23
C ALA A 194 -16.65 -9.73 -33.00
N GLY A 195 -16.64 -8.61 -32.26
CA GLY A 195 -17.49 -8.40 -31.07
C GLY A 195 -17.16 -9.31 -29.86
N ARG A 196 -16.12 -10.15 -29.96
CA ARG A 196 -15.71 -11.13 -28.95
C ARG A 196 -14.75 -10.59 -27.90
N SER A 197 -14.51 -9.27 -27.90
CA SER A 197 -13.66 -8.58 -26.92
C SER A 197 -14.06 -8.86 -25.45
N TRP A 198 -15.34 -9.14 -25.16
CA TRP A 198 -15.82 -9.52 -23.82
C TRP A 198 -15.21 -10.83 -23.29
N ILE A 199 -14.84 -11.76 -24.18
CA ILE A 199 -14.22 -13.03 -23.80
C ILE A 199 -12.84 -12.75 -23.19
N TYR A 200 -12.03 -11.94 -23.86
CA TYR A 200 -10.67 -11.58 -23.43
C TYR A 200 -10.62 -10.54 -22.31
N THR A 201 -11.61 -9.64 -22.23
CA THR A 201 -11.65 -8.56 -21.22
C THR A 201 -12.45 -8.91 -19.96
N ARG A 202 -13.29 -9.96 -19.97
CA ARG A 202 -14.11 -10.34 -18.80
C ARG A 202 -14.18 -11.84 -18.53
N ALA A 203 -14.44 -12.67 -19.53
CA ALA A 203 -14.64 -14.11 -19.32
C ALA A 203 -13.35 -14.82 -18.88
N ILE A 204 -12.28 -14.67 -19.67
CA ILE A 204 -10.92 -15.17 -19.40
C ILE A 204 -10.39 -14.66 -18.05
N PRO A 205 -10.50 -13.36 -17.72
CA PRO A 205 -10.12 -12.86 -16.40
C PRO A 205 -10.88 -13.47 -15.22
N LEU A 206 -12.22 -13.61 -15.34
CA LEU A 206 -13.06 -14.17 -14.27
C LEU A 206 -12.86 -15.68 -14.09
N SER A 207 -12.68 -16.41 -15.19
CA SER A 207 -12.39 -17.85 -15.15
C SER A 207 -10.97 -18.09 -14.62
N GLY A 208 -9.99 -17.25 -14.98
CA GLY A 208 -8.65 -17.24 -14.39
C GLY A 208 -8.67 -16.97 -12.88
N ALA A 209 -9.56 -16.10 -12.40
CA ALA A 209 -9.73 -15.85 -10.97
C ALA A 209 -10.29 -17.06 -10.19
N LEU A 210 -10.97 -18.02 -10.85
CA LEU A 210 -11.74 -19.07 -10.16
C LEU A 210 -10.88 -20.04 -9.31
N PRO A 211 -9.75 -20.59 -9.78
CA PRO A 211 -8.92 -21.47 -8.94
C PRO A 211 -8.31 -20.72 -7.74
N ALA A 212 -8.06 -19.42 -7.88
CA ALA A 212 -7.60 -18.56 -6.77
C ALA A 212 -8.69 -18.36 -5.72
N ALA A 213 -9.95 -18.16 -6.15
CA ALA A 213 -11.10 -18.13 -5.25
C ALA A 213 -11.24 -19.45 -4.47
N LEU A 214 -11.08 -20.59 -5.14
CA LEU A 214 -11.19 -21.91 -4.53
C LEU A 214 -10.05 -22.20 -3.55
N LEU A 215 -8.81 -21.83 -3.89
CA LEU A 215 -7.65 -21.97 -3.00
C LEU A 215 -7.75 -21.05 -1.79
N PHE A 216 -8.13 -19.78 -1.98
CA PHE A 216 -8.36 -18.85 -0.88
C PHE A 216 -9.53 -19.28 0.00
N TRP A 217 -10.63 -19.76 -0.60
CA TRP A 217 -11.74 -20.37 0.12
C TRP A 217 -11.29 -21.58 0.96
N GLY A 218 -10.43 -22.45 0.41
CA GLY A 218 -9.83 -23.58 1.13
C GLY A 218 -9.02 -23.11 2.35
N ILE A 219 -8.13 -22.12 2.17
CA ILE A 219 -7.35 -21.50 3.25
C ILE A 219 -8.29 -20.97 4.34
N LEU A 220 -9.33 -20.20 3.97
CA LEU A 220 -10.32 -19.69 4.91
C LEU A 220 -11.09 -20.83 5.60
N PHE A 221 -11.57 -21.82 4.86
CA PHE A 221 -12.37 -22.92 5.38
C PHE A 221 -11.63 -23.75 6.44
N PHE A 222 -10.35 -24.04 6.21
CA PHE A 222 -9.48 -24.69 7.20
C PHE A 222 -9.09 -23.75 8.34
N HIS A 223 -8.84 -22.47 8.05
CA HIS A 223 -8.54 -21.46 9.08
C HIS A 223 -9.70 -21.28 10.07
N PHE A 224 -10.95 -21.26 9.58
CA PHE A 224 -12.15 -21.07 10.40
C PHE A 224 -12.66 -22.35 11.08
N ALA A 225 -11.96 -23.48 10.95
CA ALA A 225 -12.32 -24.77 11.56
C ALA A 225 -12.48 -24.70 13.10
N PRO A 226 -13.30 -25.57 13.73
CA PRO A 226 -13.57 -25.52 15.17
C PRO A 226 -12.30 -25.66 16.02
N LYS A 227 -11.34 -26.49 15.58
CA LYS A 227 -10.03 -26.67 16.22
C LYS A 227 -9.23 -25.37 16.40
N ASN A 228 -9.48 -24.36 15.57
CA ASN A 228 -8.81 -23.06 15.64
C ASN A 228 -9.56 -22.03 16.52
N ARG A 229 -10.57 -22.45 17.29
CA ARG A 229 -11.40 -21.58 18.13
C ARG A 229 -11.52 -22.13 19.55
N PRO A 230 -11.06 -21.41 20.59
CA PRO A 230 -11.37 -21.80 21.96
C PRO A 230 -12.90 -21.75 22.18
N LYS A 231 -13.47 -22.84 22.71
CA LYS A 231 -14.91 -23.00 23.00
C LYS A 231 -15.85 -23.03 21.77
N ALA A 232 -15.43 -23.58 20.63
CA ALA A 232 -16.36 -23.83 19.52
C ALA A 232 -17.35 -24.97 19.82
N HIS A 233 -18.63 -24.75 19.55
CA HIS A 233 -19.64 -25.82 19.55
C HIS A 233 -19.29 -26.91 18.51
N PRO A 234 -19.53 -28.20 18.83
CA PRO A 234 -19.12 -29.30 17.97
C PRO A 234 -19.91 -29.34 16.66
N VAL A 235 -19.16 -29.43 15.56
CA VAL A 235 -19.45 -29.98 14.20
C VAL A 235 -20.72 -29.55 13.44
N GLY A 236 -21.90 -29.39 14.07
CA GLY A 236 -23.22 -29.27 13.43
C GLY A 236 -23.50 -28.07 12.52
N LYS A 237 -22.50 -27.29 12.12
CA LYS A 237 -22.61 -26.16 11.17
C LYS A 237 -21.49 -26.14 10.13
N MET A 238 -21.00 -27.31 9.71
CA MET A 238 -19.95 -27.42 8.67
C MET A 238 -20.39 -26.83 7.31
N PHE A 239 -21.62 -27.09 6.88
CA PHE A 239 -22.20 -26.50 5.66
C PHE A 239 -22.30 -24.97 5.78
N LEU A 240 -22.86 -24.44 6.87
CA LEU A 240 -22.93 -22.99 7.08
C LEU A 240 -21.54 -22.34 7.15
N ARG A 241 -20.52 -23.04 7.70
CA ARG A 241 -19.12 -22.60 7.62
C ARG A 241 -18.64 -22.54 6.17
N ALA A 242 -18.78 -23.64 5.41
CA ALA A 242 -18.38 -23.70 4.01
C ALA A 242 -19.01 -22.56 3.19
N LEU A 243 -20.31 -22.36 3.36
CA LEU A 243 -21.10 -21.35 2.67
C LEU A 243 -20.71 -19.91 3.06
N THR A 244 -20.54 -19.63 4.36
CA THR A 244 -20.10 -18.30 4.82
C THR A 244 -18.66 -17.98 4.42
N THR A 245 -17.74 -18.95 4.47
CA THR A 245 -16.37 -18.74 3.97
C THR A 245 -16.33 -18.63 2.45
N PHE A 246 -17.25 -19.30 1.74
CA PHE A 246 -17.40 -19.20 0.29
C PHE A 246 -17.88 -17.81 -0.14
N PHE A 247 -18.98 -17.31 0.43
CA PHE A 247 -19.46 -15.95 0.11
C PHE A 247 -18.46 -14.85 0.49
N VAL A 248 -17.72 -15.01 1.60
CA VAL A 248 -16.63 -14.08 1.94
C VAL A 248 -15.50 -14.16 0.93
N ALA A 249 -15.05 -15.35 0.53
CA ALA A 249 -14.03 -15.51 -0.51
C ALA A 249 -14.50 -14.92 -1.85
N ALA A 250 -15.68 -15.31 -2.34
CA ALA A 250 -16.24 -14.86 -3.61
C ALA A 250 -16.50 -13.34 -3.65
N GLY A 251 -17.06 -12.75 -2.59
CA GLY A 251 -17.31 -11.30 -2.52
C GLY A 251 -16.02 -10.47 -2.49
N LEU A 252 -15.01 -10.95 -1.75
CA LEU A 252 -13.67 -10.34 -1.77
C LEU A 252 -13.03 -10.50 -3.15
N MET A 253 -13.08 -11.69 -3.75
CA MET A 253 -12.55 -11.99 -5.09
C MET A 253 -13.14 -11.09 -6.17
N LEU A 254 -14.47 -10.90 -6.17
CA LEU A 254 -15.13 -9.97 -7.09
C LEU A 254 -14.66 -8.52 -6.88
N THR A 255 -14.56 -8.07 -5.62
CA THR A 255 -14.08 -6.72 -5.29
C THR A 255 -12.64 -6.50 -5.78
N ALA A 256 -11.75 -7.45 -5.53
CA ALA A 256 -10.35 -7.38 -5.99
C ALA A 256 -10.26 -7.46 -7.51
N TYR A 257 -11.04 -8.34 -8.15
CA TYR A 257 -11.13 -8.45 -9.60
C TYR A 257 -11.50 -7.12 -10.25
N PHE A 258 -12.60 -6.49 -9.83
CA PHE A 258 -13.01 -5.20 -10.39
C PHE A 258 -11.98 -4.10 -10.11
N PHE A 259 -11.41 -4.04 -8.91
CA PHE A 259 -10.37 -3.05 -8.58
C PHE A 259 -9.12 -3.20 -9.46
N PHE A 260 -8.60 -4.42 -9.64
CA PHE A 260 -7.44 -4.67 -10.49
C PHE A 260 -7.75 -4.54 -11.99
N ALA A 261 -8.93 -4.95 -12.45
CA ALA A 261 -9.33 -4.76 -13.84
C ALA A 261 -9.35 -3.28 -14.22
N GLU A 262 -9.96 -2.42 -13.39
CA GLU A 262 -9.97 -0.97 -13.62
C GLU A 262 -8.55 -0.36 -13.56
N MET A 263 -7.75 -0.69 -12.55
CA MET A 263 -6.38 -0.14 -12.44
C MET A 263 -5.45 -0.61 -13.56
N VAL A 264 -5.38 -1.93 -13.80
CA VAL A 264 -4.43 -2.51 -14.75
C VAL A 264 -4.83 -2.19 -16.18
N LEU A 265 -6.11 -2.31 -16.57
CA LEU A 265 -6.51 -2.03 -17.95
C LEU A 265 -6.41 -0.54 -18.31
N THR A 266 -6.52 0.37 -17.33
CA THR A 266 -6.35 1.81 -17.55
C THR A 266 -4.88 2.20 -17.72
N GLU A 267 -3.97 1.69 -16.89
CA GLU A 267 -2.53 2.00 -17.00
C GLU A 267 -1.79 1.16 -18.07
N PHE A 268 -2.27 -0.06 -18.37
CA PHE A 268 -1.68 -0.86 -19.45
C PHE A 268 -1.98 -0.27 -20.84
N ARG A 269 -3.07 0.51 -20.97
CA ARG A 269 -3.36 1.32 -22.16
C ARG A 269 -2.51 2.59 -22.27
N SER A 270 -1.95 3.09 -21.17
CA SER A 270 -1.18 4.34 -21.16
C SER A 270 0.31 4.16 -21.47
N ASN A 271 0.91 2.98 -21.17
CA ASN A 271 2.36 2.79 -21.13
C ASN A 271 2.88 1.56 -21.92
N MET A 272 2.71 1.53 -23.25
CA MET A 272 3.27 0.46 -24.10
C MET A 272 4.81 0.38 -24.13
N THR A 273 5.53 1.38 -23.62
CA THR A 273 7.01 1.40 -23.56
C THR A 273 7.62 0.44 -22.54
N PHE A 274 6.86 -0.02 -21.54
CA PHE A 274 7.38 -0.90 -20.46
C PHE A 274 7.76 -2.31 -20.96
N LEU A 275 7.11 -2.78 -22.04
CA LEU A 275 7.28 -4.16 -22.54
C LEU A 275 8.62 -4.40 -23.26
N GLY A 276 9.26 -3.35 -23.80
CA GLY A 276 10.50 -3.48 -24.57
C GLY A 276 11.73 -3.87 -23.73
N ILE A 277 11.68 -3.68 -22.42
CA ILE A 277 12.82 -3.89 -21.49
C ILE A 277 12.87 -5.33 -20.97
N LEU A 278 11.75 -6.05 -21.03
CA LEU A 278 11.53 -7.32 -20.31
C LEU A 278 11.72 -8.57 -21.18
N SER A 279 11.84 -8.41 -22.50
CA SER A 279 12.12 -9.52 -23.43
C SER A 279 13.56 -10.04 -23.34
N ALA A 280 14.50 -9.21 -22.89
CA ALA A 280 15.95 -9.47 -22.91
C ALA A 280 16.46 -10.52 -21.91
N VAL A 281 15.62 -11.05 -21.01
CA VAL A 281 16.05 -11.95 -19.93
C VAL A 281 15.14 -13.18 -19.82
N GLY A 282 15.75 -14.36 -19.72
CA GLY A 282 15.14 -15.60 -19.22
C GLY A 282 14.58 -16.56 -20.28
N GLY A 283 15.18 -17.75 -20.33
CA GLY A 283 14.69 -18.92 -21.07
C GLY A 283 15.03 -20.24 -20.35
N GLN A 284 14.35 -21.33 -20.76
CA GLN A 284 14.46 -22.73 -20.33
C GLN A 284 13.98 -23.11 -18.90
N PHE A 285 12.94 -23.95 -18.81
CA PHE A 285 12.99 -25.38 -18.40
C PHE A 285 11.57 -26.02 -18.25
N THR A 286 11.52 -27.35 -18.21
CA THR A 286 10.32 -28.24 -18.35
C THR A 286 10.43 -29.47 -17.44
N ALA A 287 9.39 -30.29 -17.16
CA ALA A 287 7.92 -30.15 -17.11
C ALA A 287 7.33 -31.41 -16.41
N VAL A 288 6.12 -31.36 -15.81
CA VAL A 288 5.43 -32.51 -15.17
C VAL A 288 3.90 -32.40 -15.32
N ASP A 289 3.22 -33.54 -15.52
CA ASP A 289 1.81 -33.69 -15.96
C ASP A 289 0.77 -33.90 -14.82
N PHE A 290 -0.46 -33.41 -15.03
CA PHE A 290 -1.69 -33.52 -14.22
C PHE A 290 -2.99 -33.48 -15.08
N SER A 291 -2.93 -33.97 -16.33
CA SER A 291 -3.93 -33.94 -17.43
C SER A 291 -5.41 -33.69 -17.08
N GLY A 292 -6.03 -34.46 -16.18
CA GLY A 292 -7.46 -34.31 -15.88
C GLY A 292 -7.88 -32.98 -15.22
N PHE A 293 -7.02 -32.40 -14.39
CA PHE A 293 -7.20 -31.03 -13.86
C PHE A 293 -6.55 -30.01 -14.79
N LEU A 294 -5.49 -30.41 -15.50
CA LEU A 294 -4.82 -29.55 -16.48
C LEU A 294 -5.75 -29.14 -17.60
N ASN A 295 -6.59 -29.96 -18.22
CA ASN A 295 -7.38 -29.50 -19.38
C ASN A 295 -8.29 -28.28 -19.07
N ALA A 296 -8.83 -28.18 -17.85
CA ALA A 296 -9.61 -27.02 -17.39
C ALA A 296 -8.72 -25.84 -16.93
N PHE A 297 -7.45 -26.10 -16.61
CA PHE A 297 -6.44 -25.13 -16.22
C PHE A 297 -5.64 -24.62 -17.44
N GLU A 298 -5.47 -25.42 -18.49
CA GLU A 298 -4.81 -25.13 -19.75
C GLU A 298 -5.62 -24.10 -20.52
N PHE A 299 -6.95 -24.25 -20.63
CA PHE A 299 -7.80 -23.20 -21.19
C PHE A 299 -7.68 -21.85 -20.44
N LEU A 300 -7.42 -21.89 -19.12
CA LEU A 300 -7.14 -20.68 -18.31
C LEU A 300 -5.73 -20.14 -18.51
N LEU A 301 -4.76 -21.02 -18.76
CA LEU A 301 -3.38 -20.67 -19.03
C LEU A 301 -3.14 -20.27 -20.49
N GLU A 302 -3.88 -20.76 -21.48
CA GLU A 302 -3.68 -20.45 -22.91
C GLU A 302 -3.88 -18.97 -23.20
N SER A 303 -4.71 -18.32 -22.40
CA SER A 303 -4.92 -16.87 -22.45
C SER A 303 -3.94 -16.11 -21.53
N PRO A 304 -3.06 -15.26 -22.10
CA PRO A 304 -2.11 -14.52 -21.28
C PRO A 304 -2.79 -13.53 -20.30
N SER A 305 -3.94 -12.94 -20.63
CA SER A 305 -4.69 -12.11 -19.67
C SER A 305 -5.26 -12.92 -18.49
N GLY A 306 -5.65 -14.18 -18.71
CA GLY A 306 -6.17 -15.08 -17.67
C GLY A 306 -5.11 -15.42 -16.63
N ARG A 307 -3.88 -15.75 -17.06
CA ARG A 307 -2.73 -15.99 -16.18
C ARG A 307 -2.46 -14.80 -15.25
N LEU A 308 -2.38 -13.57 -15.79
CA LEU A 308 -1.96 -12.41 -15.01
C LEU A 308 -2.97 -12.10 -13.91
N ILE A 309 -4.24 -12.25 -14.22
CA ILE A 309 -5.34 -11.93 -13.33
C ILE A 309 -5.53 -13.04 -12.28
N PHE A 310 -5.32 -14.31 -12.65
CA PHE A 310 -5.19 -15.41 -11.70
C PHE A 310 -4.10 -15.14 -10.66
N PHE A 311 -2.87 -14.87 -11.10
CA PHE A 311 -1.75 -14.63 -10.19
C PHE A 311 -1.92 -13.36 -9.36
N SER A 312 -2.32 -12.24 -9.98
CA SER A 312 -2.55 -10.96 -9.29
C SER A 312 -3.58 -11.09 -8.17
N ILE A 313 -4.68 -11.79 -8.42
CA ILE A 313 -5.74 -11.94 -7.42
C ILE A 313 -5.34 -12.97 -6.34
N ALA A 314 -4.75 -14.11 -6.73
CA ALA A 314 -4.24 -15.10 -5.78
C ALA A 314 -3.23 -14.47 -4.80
N ALA A 315 -2.26 -13.72 -5.34
CA ALA A 315 -1.27 -13.02 -4.55
C ALA A 315 -1.89 -11.93 -3.68
N PHE A 316 -2.82 -11.12 -4.19
CA PHE A 316 -3.52 -10.12 -3.37
C PHE A 316 -4.16 -10.75 -2.12
N PHE A 317 -4.80 -11.91 -2.25
CA PHE A 317 -5.40 -12.58 -1.10
C PHE A 317 -4.41 -13.24 -0.16
N ILE A 318 -3.34 -13.85 -0.68
CA ILE A 318 -2.29 -14.43 0.15
C ILE A 318 -1.52 -13.32 0.88
N VAL A 319 -1.19 -12.20 0.21
CA VAL A 319 -0.62 -10.98 0.81
C VAL A 319 -1.52 -10.47 1.93
N ASN A 320 -2.80 -10.21 1.66
CA ASN A 320 -3.71 -9.67 2.68
C ASN A 320 -3.86 -10.64 3.87
N TYR A 321 -4.02 -11.93 3.61
CA TYR A 321 -4.12 -12.95 4.67
C TYR A 321 -2.85 -13.01 5.54
N LEU A 322 -1.66 -13.08 4.93
CA LEU A 322 -0.39 -13.17 5.66
C LEU A 322 -0.07 -11.86 6.38
N SER A 323 -0.26 -10.72 5.72
CA SER A 323 -0.14 -9.38 6.33
C SER A 323 -1.02 -9.27 7.57
N LEU A 324 -2.30 -9.66 7.51
CA LEU A 324 -3.19 -9.62 8.69
C LEU A 324 -2.76 -10.58 9.82
N ARG A 325 -2.11 -11.71 9.51
CA ARG A 325 -1.62 -12.64 10.54
C ARG A 325 -0.32 -12.17 11.20
N LEU A 326 0.54 -11.51 10.44
CA LEU A 326 1.82 -10.95 10.91
C LEU A 326 1.69 -9.51 11.41
N PHE A 327 0.59 -8.80 11.12
CA PHE A 327 0.33 -7.43 11.58
C PHE A 327 0.51 -7.24 13.09
N PRO A 328 0.03 -8.13 13.99
CA PRO A 328 0.26 -7.95 15.42
C PRO A 328 1.73 -8.18 15.85
N TYR A 329 2.59 -8.73 15.00
CA TYR A 329 3.92 -9.23 15.37
C TYR A 329 4.86 -8.14 15.90
N PRO A 330 5.00 -6.95 15.29
CA PRO A 330 5.88 -5.91 15.84
C PRO A 330 5.43 -5.43 17.23
N GLY A 331 4.12 -5.32 17.45
CA GLY A 331 3.56 -5.01 18.77
C GLY A 331 3.93 -6.05 19.83
N VAL A 332 3.79 -7.33 19.49
CA VAL A 332 4.12 -8.44 20.40
C VAL A 332 5.62 -8.57 20.63
N ALA A 333 6.44 -8.44 19.59
CA ALA A 333 7.89 -8.63 19.68
C ALA A 333 8.55 -7.55 20.55
N VAL A 334 8.12 -6.30 20.40
CA VAL A 334 8.55 -5.17 21.23
C VAL A 334 8.09 -5.34 22.68
N CYS A 335 6.81 -5.59 22.94
CA CYS A 335 6.30 -5.68 24.31
C CYS A 335 6.79 -6.93 25.07
N ARG A 336 7.04 -8.05 24.39
CA ARG A 336 7.61 -9.28 25.02
C ARG A 336 9.13 -9.29 25.10
N LYS A 337 9.83 -8.32 24.49
CA LYS A 337 11.29 -8.30 24.33
C LYS A 337 11.85 -9.58 23.69
N SER A 338 11.09 -10.20 22.78
CA SER A 338 11.38 -11.50 22.17
C SER A 338 10.91 -11.57 20.72
N LEU A 339 11.70 -12.19 19.85
CA LEU A 339 11.35 -12.47 18.44
C LEU A 339 10.57 -13.79 18.28
N ALA A 340 10.15 -14.43 19.37
CA ALA A 340 9.29 -15.61 19.28
C ALA A 340 7.87 -15.22 18.82
N LEU A 341 7.41 -15.79 17.70
CA LEU A 341 6.04 -15.56 17.18
C LEU A 341 4.94 -15.83 18.21
N GLY A 342 5.15 -16.80 19.12
CA GLY A 342 4.34 -17.01 20.32
C GLY A 342 2.83 -16.99 20.07
N ASN A 343 2.11 -16.13 20.81
CA ASN A 343 0.65 -16.00 20.70
C ASN A 343 0.19 -14.96 19.66
N THR A 344 1.09 -14.39 18.85
CA THR A 344 0.74 -13.44 17.78
C THR A 344 -0.33 -14.03 16.85
N LEU A 345 -0.15 -15.31 16.47
CA LEU A 345 -1.10 -16.04 15.63
C LEU A 345 -2.43 -16.37 16.34
N ALA A 346 -2.50 -16.27 17.67
CA ALA A 346 -3.76 -16.46 18.41
C ALA A 346 -4.70 -15.25 18.25
N VAL A 347 -4.14 -14.04 18.06
CA VAL A 347 -4.93 -12.82 17.77
C VAL A 347 -5.70 -12.97 16.45
N SER A 348 -5.10 -13.64 15.46
CA SER A 348 -5.72 -13.90 14.15
C SER A 348 -6.48 -15.24 14.06
N ARG A 349 -6.76 -15.95 15.16
CA ARG A 349 -7.49 -17.23 15.13
C ARG A 349 -8.99 -17.07 14.86
N GLY A 350 -9.52 -17.85 13.92
CA GLY A 350 -10.95 -17.91 13.62
C GLY A 350 -11.49 -16.56 13.16
N TRP A 351 -12.74 -16.22 13.51
CA TRP A 351 -13.39 -14.96 13.11
C TRP A 351 -12.63 -13.68 13.51
N ASN A 352 -11.62 -13.76 14.38
CA ASN A 352 -10.80 -12.59 14.71
C ASN A 352 -10.01 -12.05 13.50
N ILE A 353 -9.61 -12.87 12.51
CA ILE A 353 -8.89 -12.36 11.33
C ILE A 353 -9.74 -11.38 10.51
N LEU A 354 -11.03 -11.67 10.31
CA LEU A 354 -11.96 -10.77 9.62
C LEU A 354 -12.31 -9.54 10.46
N ARG A 355 -12.39 -9.69 11.78
CA ARG A 355 -12.55 -8.53 12.69
C ARG A 355 -11.32 -7.62 12.65
N LEU A 356 -10.12 -8.20 12.60
CA LEU A 356 -8.87 -7.45 12.47
C LEU A 356 -8.80 -6.73 11.12
N TRP A 357 -9.20 -7.39 10.03
CA TRP A 357 -9.34 -6.74 8.72
C TRP A 357 -10.28 -5.54 8.77
N VAL A 358 -11.50 -5.70 9.31
CA VAL A 358 -12.45 -4.58 9.47
C VAL A 358 -11.88 -3.46 10.33
N ILE A 359 -11.18 -3.76 11.43
CA ILE A 359 -10.53 -2.75 12.29
C ILE A 359 -9.46 -1.98 11.52
N VAL A 360 -8.56 -2.68 10.82
CA VAL A 360 -7.46 -2.07 10.06
C VAL A 360 -8.02 -1.23 8.92
N THR A 361 -8.90 -1.78 8.08
CA THR A 361 -9.53 -1.07 6.96
C THR A 361 -10.30 0.17 7.45
N ALA A 362 -11.11 0.06 8.50
CA ALA A 362 -11.88 1.21 9.00
C ALA A 362 -10.98 2.31 9.58
N ILE A 363 -9.90 1.97 10.29
CA ILE A 363 -8.92 2.95 10.76
C ILE A 363 -8.17 3.59 9.59
N SER A 364 -7.68 2.80 8.62
CA SER A 364 -6.97 3.31 7.44
C SER A 364 -7.84 4.24 6.59
N VAL A 365 -9.09 3.85 6.30
CA VAL A 365 -10.03 4.70 5.55
C VAL A 365 -10.33 5.98 6.32
N LEU A 366 -10.58 5.92 7.62
CA LEU A 366 -10.82 7.11 8.44
C LEU A 366 -9.63 8.08 8.40
N LEU A 367 -8.40 7.57 8.59
CA LEU A 367 -7.20 8.41 8.58
C LEU A 367 -6.91 8.99 7.19
N ILE A 368 -7.10 8.22 6.11
CA ILE A 368 -6.90 8.68 4.73
C ILE A 368 -7.95 9.72 4.33
N VAL A 369 -9.23 9.50 4.64
CA VAL A 369 -10.31 10.46 4.34
C VAL A 369 -10.06 11.78 5.08
N ILE A 370 -9.67 11.74 6.36
CA ILE A 370 -9.35 12.97 7.09
C ILE A 370 -8.11 13.64 6.50
N GLN A 371 -7.02 12.93 6.21
CA GLN A 371 -5.81 13.55 5.67
C GLN A 371 -6.02 14.13 4.26
N VAL A 372 -6.57 13.35 3.34
CA VAL A 372 -6.67 13.72 1.92
C VAL A 372 -7.84 14.66 1.68
N VAL A 373 -9.05 14.29 2.12
CA VAL A 373 -10.28 15.02 1.80
C VAL A 373 -10.48 16.19 2.77
N VAL A 374 -10.47 15.94 4.09
CA VAL A 374 -10.81 16.97 5.07
C VAL A 374 -9.68 17.98 5.25
N LEU A 375 -8.45 17.52 5.51
CA LEU A 375 -7.30 18.40 5.70
C LEU A 375 -6.81 18.94 4.36
N ASN A 376 -6.22 18.12 3.49
CA ASN A 376 -5.50 18.66 2.33
C ASN A 376 -6.42 19.32 1.27
N GLN A 377 -7.51 18.67 0.85
CA GLN A 377 -8.41 19.23 -0.16
C GLN A 377 -9.33 20.34 0.40
N PHE A 378 -10.11 20.03 1.44
CA PHE A 378 -11.14 20.95 1.93
C PHE A 378 -10.56 22.07 2.81
N LEU A 379 -9.81 21.75 3.86
CA LEU A 379 -9.21 22.75 4.74
C LEU A 379 -8.12 23.52 3.99
N LEU A 380 -7.00 22.87 3.65
CA LEU A 380 -5.75 23.53 3.24
C LEU A 380 -5.75 24.11 1.82
N SER A 381 -6.57 23.57 0.91
CA SER A 381 -6.66 24.01 -0.49
C SER A 381 -7.94 24.79 -0.83
N TYR A 382 -9.07 24.55 -0.16
CA TYR A 382 -10.33 25.24 -0.48
C TYR A 382 -10.68 26.36 0.52
N ILE A 383 -10.80 26.07 1.82
CA ILE A 383 -11.11 27.10 2.82
C ILE A 383 -9.95 28.07 2.98
N LEU A 384 -8.73 27.55 3.20
CA LEU A 384 -7.58 28.34 3.59
C LEU A 384 -7.28 29.48 2.59
N PRO A 385 -7.10 29.25 1.28
CA PRO A 385 -6.79 30.35 0.34
C PRO A 385 -7.87 31.44 0.28
N ARG A 386 -9.14 31.09 0.50
CA ARG A 386 -10.26 32.06 0.53
C ARG A 386 -10.21 32.94 1.77
N VAL A 387 -9.97 32.36 2.95
CA VAL A 387 -9.78 33.13 4.19
C VAL A 387 -8.58 34.07 4.08
N LEU A 388 -7.47 33.60 3.51
CA LEU A 388 -6.28 34.43 3.28
C LEU A 388 -6.55 35.57 2.28
N GLY A 389 -7.33 35.32 1.24
CA GLY A 389 -7.78 36.35 0.30
C GLY A 389 -8.64 37.43 0.97
N LEU A 390 -9.60 37.02 1.81
CA LEU A 390 -10.45 37.93 2.58
C LEU A 390 -9.65 38.76 3.61
N LEU A 391 -8.75 38.12 4.35
CA LEU A 391 -7.87 38.81 5.30
C LEU A 391 -6.95 39.82 4.59
N TYR A 392 -6.32 39.42 3.48
CA TYR A 392 -5.51 40.32 2.66
C TYR A 392 -6.32 41.51 2.14
N GLN A 393 -7.52 41.30 1.61
CA GLN A 393 -8.40 42.38 1.15
C GLN A 393 -8.78 43.32 2.30
N ALA A 394 -9.16 42.78 3.47
CA ALA A 394 -9.49 43.59 4.65
C ALA A 394 -8.29 44.41 5.15
N THR A 395 -7.09 43.82 5.22
CA THR A 395 -5.87 44.55 5.61
C THR A 395 -5.46 45.58 4.55
N ALA A 396 -5.61 45.29 3.26
CA ALA A 396 -5.30 46.23 2.18
C ALA A 396 -6.25 47.44 2.17
N VAL A 397 -7.55 47.24 2.41
CA VAL A 397 -8.52 48.34 2.57
C VAL A 397 -8.20 49.16 3.82
N SER A 398 -7.95 48.50 4.96
CA SER A 398 -7.61 49.18 6.22
C SER A 398 -6.32 50.02 6.13
N THR A 399 -5.25 49.45 5.56
CA THR A 399 -3.98 50.18 5.36
C THR A 399 -4.12 51.33 4.38
N LYS A 400 -4.85 51.16 3.27
CA LYS A 400 -5.12 52.25 2.33
C LYS A 400 -5.89 53.42 2.96
N LEU A 401 -6.82 53.12 3.88
CA LEU A 401 -7.60 54.12 4.61
C LEU A 401 -6.82 54.87 5.70
N VAL A 402 -5.81 54.23 6.31
CA VAL A 402 -5.04 54.79 7.43
C VAL A 402 -3.73 55.45 6.98
N ASN A 403 -3.05 54.90 5.97
CA ASN A 403 -1.74 55.34 5.48
C ASN A 403 -1.82 56.14 4.16
N SER A 404 -2.77 57.07 4.07
CA SER A 404 -2.85 58.06 2.97
C SER A 404 -2.82 57.49 1.53
N GLY A 405 -3.27 56.24 1.34
CA GLY A 405 -3.32 55.58 0.04
C GLY A 405 -2.22 54.57 -0.26
N GLU A 406 -1.16 54.45 0.56
CA GLU A 406 -0.10 53.45 0.33
C GLU A 406 -0.61 52.01 0.56
N THR A 407 -0.28 51.12 -0.37
CA THR A 407 -0.63 49.69 -0.28
C THR A 407 0.48 48.91 0.42
N ALA A 408 0.13 48.24 1.52
CA ALA A 408 1.08 47.44 2.31
C ALA A 408 1.46 46.12 1.61
N GLU A 409 2.30 46.17 0.58
CA GLU A 409 2.66 45.01 -0.26
C GLU A 409 3.28 43.83 0.54
N TRP A 410 4.02 44.14 1.61
CA TRP A 410 4.64 43.17 2.53
C TRP A 410 3.63 42.25 3.24
N VAL A 411 2.36 42.67 3.35
CA VAL A 411 1.30 41.93 4.04
C VAL A 411 1.02 40.59 3.36
N ARG A 412 1.07 40.53 2.03
CA ARG A 412 0.77 39.30 1.27
C ARG A 412 1.87 38.23 1.46
N PRO A 413 3.18 38.53 1.30
CA PRO A 413 4.26 37.61 1.68
C PRO A 413 4.18 37.14 3.15
N LEU A 414 3.90 38.04 4.10
CA LEU A 414 3.83 37.68 5.52
C LEU A 414 2.70 36.68 5.79
N PHE A 415 1.48 36.95 5.31
CA PHE A 415 0.37 36.02 5.48
C PHE A 415 0.66 34.67 4.83
N VAL A 416 1.28 34.62 3.65
CA VAL A 416 1.70 33.35 3.02
C VAL A 416 2.75 32.61 3.87
N TRP A 417 3.66 33.31 4.54
CA TRP A 417 4.66 32.71 5.43
C TRP A 417 4.05 32.10 6.69
N VAL A 418 3.27 32.89 7.45
CA VAL A 418 2.50 32.43 8.61
C VAL A 418 1.61 31.24 8.23
N TRP A 419 1.10 31.24 7.00
CA TRP A 419 0.26 30.16 6.50
C TRP A 419 0.99 28.87 6.25
N ASN A 420 2.14 28.92 5.59
CA ASN A 420 2.94 27.73 5.32
C ASN A 420 3.40 27.10 6.64
N LEU A 421 3.76 27.91 7.64
CA LEU A 421 4.04 27.43 9.00
C LEU A 421 2.82 26.75 9.64
N THR A 422 1.62 27.32 9.49
CA THR A 422 0.37 26.71 9.98
C THR A 422 0.06 25.38 9.29
N LYS A 423 0.22 25.30 7.96
CA LYS A 423 0.05 24.06 7.16
C LYS A 423 1.02 22.96 7.60
N ILE A 424 2.28 23.32 7.86
CA ILE A 424 3.30 22.42 8.40
C ILE A 424 2.87 21.94 9.80
N GLY A 425 2.49 22.86 10.70
CA GLY A 425 2.02 22.53 12.04
C GLY A 425 0.84 21.56 12.07
N ILE A 426 -0.20 21.80 11.25
CA ILE A 426 -1.37 20.91 11.12
C ILE A 426 -0.96 19.51 10.66
N ASN A 427 -0.10 19.40 9.63
CA ASN A 427 0.37 18.10 9.14
C ASN A 427 1.25 17.36 10.15
N ILE A 428 2.09 18.06 10.91
CA ILE A 428 2.90 17.47 11.99
C ILE A 428 1.99 16.93 13.10
N VAL A 429 1.04 17.74 13.58
CA VAL A 429 0.06 17.34 14.61
C VAL A 429 -0.78 16.15 14.14
N TRP A 430 -1.24 16.15 12.89
CA TRP A 430 -1.97 15.03 12.31
C TRP A 430 -1.13 13.77 12.18
N SER A 431 0.16 13.90 11.85
CA SER A 431 1.09 12.77 11.78
C SER A 431 1.32 12.16 13.16
N PHE A 432 1.52 12.99 14.20
CA PHE A 432 1.59 12.52 15.60
C PHE A 432 0.31 11.76 15.98
N PHE A 433 -0.87 12.31 15.71
CA PHE A 433 -2.14 11.63 15.96
C PHE A 433 -2.18 10.26 15.26
N SER A 434 -1.86 10.22 13.96
CA SER A 434 -1.90 9.01 13.13
C SER A 434 -0.95 7.91 13.64
N PHE A 435 0.31 8.25 13.94
CA PHE A 435 1.26 7.31 14.54
C PHE A 435 0.83 6.87 15.95
N GLY A 436 0.23 7.77 16.73
CA GLY A 436 -0.40 7.45 18.00
C GLY A 436 -1.50 6.39 17.86
N VAL A 437 -2.42 6.54 16.90
CA VAL A 437 -3.48 5.55 16.63
C VAL A 437 -2.88 4.18 16.28
N VAL A 438 -1.83 4.14 15.44
CA VAL A 438 -1.15 2.89 15.08
C VAL A 438 -0.46 2.24 16.28
N ALA A 439 0.24 3.02 17.12
CA ALA A 439 0.85 2.51 18.36
C ALA A 439 -0.21 2.00 19.36
N GLY A 440 -1.33 2.73 19.50
CA GLY A 440 -2.49 2.32 20.30
C GLY A 440 -3.08 0.99 19.84
N LEU A 441 -3.22 0.79 18.53
CA LEU A 441 -3.66 -0.47 17.93
C LEU A 441 -2.69 -1.61 18.25
N TYR A 442 -1.39 -1.44 18.02
CA TYR A 442 -0.39 -2.46 18.36
C TYR A 442 -0.39 -2.81 19.86
N GLY A 443 -0.48 -1.81 20.75
CA GLY A 443 -0.57 -2.03 22.19
C GLY A 443 -1.82 -2.81 22.62
N ARG A 444 -2.97 -2.57 21.97
CA ARG A 444 -4.18 -3.38 22.22
C ARG A 444 -4.06 -4.79 21.65
N LEU A 445 -3.47 -4.97 20.47
CA LEU A 445 -3.25 -6.30 19.88
C LEU A 445 -2.30 -7.14 20.74
N TYR A 446 -1.26 -6.53 21.32
CA TYR A 446 -0.41 -7.17 22.33
C TYR A 446 -1.22 -7.66 23.54
N ARG A 447 -2.05 -6.81 24.15
CA ARG A 447 -2.92 -7.21 25.28
C ARG A 447 -3.88 -8.37 24.93
N GLU A 448 -4.39 -8.42 23.71
CA GLU A 448 -5.22 -9.54 23.26
C GLU A 448 -4.40 -10.83 23.03
N SER A 449 -3.12 -10.72 22.66
CA SER A 449 -2.20 -11.87 22.55
C SER A 449 -1.85 -12.49 23.92
N GLU A 450 -1.75 -11.67 24.97
CA GLU A 450 -1.59 -12.15 26.36
C GLU A 450 -2.86 -12.83 26.86
N LYS A 451 -4.03 -12.23 26.65
CA LYS A 451 -5.35 -12.81 27.01
C LYS A 451 -5.73 -14.06 26.22
N ALA A 452 -4.94 -14.43 25.21
CA ALA A 452 -5.08 -15.65 24.44
C ALA A 452 -4.10 -16.76 24.86
N ARG A 453 -3.28 -16.51 25.89
CA ARG A 453 -2.56 -17.51 26.68
C ARG A 453 -3.53 -18.20 27.65
#